data_AF-A0A6J7ZZI9-F1
#
_entry.id   AF-A0A6J7ZZI9-F1
#
_cell.length_a   1.000
_cell.length_b   1.000
_cell.length_c   1.000
_cell.angle_alpha   90.00
_cell.angle_beta   90.00
_cell.angle_gamma   90.00
#
_symmetry.space_group_name_H-M   'P 1'
#
loop_
_entity.id
_entity.type
_entity.pdbx_description
1 polymer ?
#
loop_
_entity_poly.entity_id
_entity_poly.type
_entity_poly.pdbx_seq_one_letter_code
_entity_poly.pdbx_strand_id
1 'polypeptide(L)'
;MQEVDEKIASLIAIEKSSLEKQIDANDSEKQKLKGKISKLEDDIGKVPYHLLELQKETLMNWSNEHAKFVVTKAVQYVYQRIQTEKLVVIIGPTGSGKSACAYHVAFRLKNEYGYAIVPTRQPSDITQYYIPGTNQVIIIDDFVGTYALDEAEAVAWVKECPFIHKILSNKDQTEVILTCRKSIWHPEICERFKLQLSYAIYIQMS
;
A
#
# COMPACT_ATOMS: atom_id res chain seq x y z
N MET A 1 -53.14 39.52 18.39
CA MET A 1 -53.05 38.76 17.11
C MET A 1 -51.83 39.21 16.33
N GLN A 2 -51.71 40.50 15.95
CA GLN A 2 -50.55 41.04 15.21
C GLN A 2 -49.16 40.70 15.80
N GLU A 3 -48.99 40.78 17.12
CA GLU A 3 -47.69 40.55 17.77
C GLU A 3 -47.23 39.07 17.74
N VAL A 4 -48.17 38.13 17.64
CA VAL A 4 -47.89 36.69 17.51
C VAL A 4 -47.48 36.37 16.08
N ASP A 5 -48.15 36.98 15.10
CA ASP A 5 -47.87 36.79 13.68
C ASP A 5 -46.49 37.35 13.28
N GLU A 6 -46.07 38.50 13.83
CA GLU A 6 -44.72 39.05 13.63
C GLU A 6 -43.64 38.13 14.21
N LYS A 7 -43.89 37.53 15.37
CA LYS A 7 -42.94 36.61 16.01
C LYS A 7 -42.78 35.32 15.19
N ILE A 8 -43.86 34.77 14.67
CA ILE A 8 -43.85 33.60 13.78
C ILE A 8 -43.11 33.93 12.47
N ALA A 9 -43.38 35.10 11.87
CA ALA A 9 -42.68 35.54 10.67
C ALA A 9 -41.17 35.68 10.88
N SER A 10 -40.74 36.21 12.04
CA SER A 10 -39.32 36.32 12.37
C SER A 10 -38.62 34.97 12.54
N LEU A 11 -39.28 34.00 13.17
CA LEU A 11 -38.75 32.64 13.35
C LEU A 11 -38.58 31.92 12.01
N ILE A 12 -39.57 32.02 11.12
CA ILE A 12 -39.51 31.45 9.78
C ILE A 12 -38.35 32.06 8.97
N ALA A 13 -38.13 33.37 9.08
CA ALA A 13 -37.03 34.05 8.39
C ALA A 13 -35.65 33.58 8.88
N ILE A 14 -35.51 33.36 10.19
CA ILE A 14 -34.27 32.84 10.79
C ILE A 14 -34.02 31.41 10.33
N GLU A 15 -35.03 30.54 10.41
CA GLU A 15 -34.94 29.14 9.98
C GLU A 15 -34.55 29.04 8.50
N LYS A 16 -35.20 29.85 7.65
CA LYS A 16 -34.91 29.91 6.21
C LYS A 16 -33.47 30.33 5.93
N SER A 17 -32.97 31.38 6.59
CA SER A 17 -31.58 31.83 6.44
C SER A 17 -30.57 30.77 6.90
N SER A 18 -30.92 30.00 7.93
CA SER A 18 -30.10 28.89 8.42
C SER A 18 -30.02 27.75 7.40
N LEU A 19 -31.15 27.39 6.80
CA LEU A 19 -31.23 26.36 5.75
C LEU A 19 -30.50 26.77 4.48
N GLU A 20 -30.62 28.03 4.04
CA GLU A 20 -29.91 28.56 2.86
C GLU A 20 -28.38 28.43 3.02
N LYS A 21 -27.85 28.78 4.20
CA LYS A 21 -26.42 28.62 4.49
C LYS A 21 -25.95 27.17 4.47
N GLN A 22 -26.79 26.22 4.92
CA GLN A 22 -26.46 24.80 4.87
C GLN A 22 -26.44 24.28 3.42
N ILE A 23 -27.35 24.75 2.57
CA ILE A 23 -27.39 24.39 1.15
C ILE A 23 -26.11 24.90 0.45
N ASP A 24 -25.73 26.16 0.66
CA ASP A 24 -24.53 26.76 0.06
C ASP A 24 -23.24 26.05 0.49
N ALA A 25 -23.15 25.67 1.78
CA ALA A 25 -22.01 24.92 2.30
C ALA A 25 -21.90 23.53 1.64
N ASN A 26 -23.03 22.83 1.51
CA ASN A 26 -23.08 21.52 0.87
C ASN A 26 -22.75 21.59 -0.63
N ASP A 27 -23.22 22.61 -1.34
CA ASP A 27 -22.89 22.80 -2.76
C ASP A 27 -21.41 23.12 -2.97
N SER A 28 -20.82 23.91 -2.07
CA SER A 28 -19.38 24.18 -2.06
C SER A 28 -18.56 22.91 -1.84
N GLU A 29 -18.97 22.06 -0.89
CA GLU A 29 -18.32 20.78 -0.62
C GLU A 29 -18.46 19.80 -1.81
N LYS A 30 -19.65 19.74 -2.42
CA LYS A 30 -19.93 18.93 -3.61
C LYS A 30 -19.08 19.36 -4.81
N GLN A 31 -18.89 20.66 -5.03
CA GLN A 31 -17.98 21.17 -6.06
C GLN A 31 -16.52 20.76 -5.78
N LYS A 32 -16.09 20.85 -4.52
CA LYS A 32 -14.73 20.46 -4.11
C LYS A 32 -14.49 18.97 -4.32
N LEU A 33 -15.47 18.12 -4.03
CA LEU A 33 -15.41 16.67 -4.28
C LEU A 33 -15.37 16.36 -5.78
N LYS A 34 -16.22 17.01 -6.60
CA LYS A 34 -16.17 16.87 -8.07
C LYS A 34 -14.79 17.20 -8.64
N GLY A 35 -14.17 18.28 -8.17
CA GLY A 35 -12.81 18.65 -8.60
C GLY A 35 -11.75 17.61 -8.22
N LYS A 36 -11.89 16.95 -7.07
CA LYS A 36 -11.00 15.84 -6.68
C LYS A 36 -11.21 14.60 -7.56
N ILE A 37 -12.47 14.26 -7.86
CA ILE A 37 -12.81 13.12 -8.72
C ILE A 37 -12.22 13.30 -10.11
N SER A 38 -12.41 14.47 -10.73
CA SER A 38 -11.87 14.75 -12.07
C SER A 38 -10.34 14.64 -12.12
N LYS A 39 -9.62 15.08 -11.08
CA LYS A 39 -8.16 14.87 -10.99
C LYS A 39 -7.77 13.40 -10.89
N LEU A 40 -8.51 12.61 -10.10
CA LEU A 40 -8.27 11.17 -9.97
C LEU A 40 -8.54 10.44 -11.29
N GLU A 41 -9.59 10.83 -12.02
CA GLU A 41 -9.91 10.28 -13.34
C GLU A 41 -8.79 10.56 -14.36
N ASP A 42 -8.24 11.78 -14.37
CA ASP A 42 -7.11 12.16 -15.23
C ASP A 42 -5.83 11.37 -14.91
N ASP A 43 -5.56 11.10 -13.63
CA ASP A 43 -4.40 10.32 -13.20
C ASP A 43 -4.57 8.82 -13.49
N ILE A 44 -5.79 8.28 -13.34
CA ILE A 44 -6.15 6.92 -13.76
C ILE A 44 -6.01 6.75 -15.26
N GLY A 45 -6.37 7.75 -16.06
CA GLY A 45 -6.24 7.73 -17.53
C GLY A 45 -4.81 7.57 -18.05
N LYS A 46 -3.79 7.80 -17.21
CA LYS A 46 -2.37 7.59 -17.54
C LYS A 46 -1.90 6.15 -17.33
N VAL A 47 -2.65 5.34 -16.58
CA VAL A 47 -2.34 3.93 -16.36
C VAL A 47 -3.15 3.10 -17.36
N PRO A 48 -2.50 2.30 -18.22
CA PRO A 48 -3.22 1.43 -19.14
C PRO A 48 -4.27 0.59 -18.41
N TYR A 49 -5.53 0.64 -18.89
CA TYR A 49 -6.69 0.00 -18.24
C TYR A 49 -6.45 -1.48 -17.89
N HIS A 50 -5.78 -2.23 -18.76
CA HIS A 50 -5.47 -3.64 -18.56
C HIS A 50 -4.57 -3.88 -17.32
N LEU A 51 -3.68 -2.95 -16.97
CA LEU A 51 -2.84 -3.05 -15.77
C LEU A 51 -3.67 -2.86 -14.50
N LEU A 52 -4.66 -1.95 -14.54
CA LEU A 52 -5.56 -1.72 -13.41
C LEU A 52 -6.49 -2.91 -13.17
N GLU A 53 -7.00 -3.54 -14.23
CA GLU A 53 -7.78 -4.78 -14.12
C GLU A 53 -6.94 -5.93 -13.55
N LEU A 54 -5.72 -6.13 -14.06
CA LEU A 54 -4.82 -7.17 -13.57
C LEU A 54 -4.46 -6.98 -12.10
N GLN A 55 -4.20 -5.73 -11.67
CA GLN A 55 -3.96 -5.42 -10.27
C GLN A 55 -5.19 -5.70 -9.39
N LYS A 56 -6.39 -5.33 -9.85
CA LYS A 56 -7.64 -5.62 -9.13
C LYS A 56 -7.86 -7.13 -8.97
N GLU A 57 -7.69 -7.89 -10.04
CA GLU A 57 -7.85 -9.35 -10.01
C GLU A 57 -6.82 -9.99 -9.06
N THR A 58 -5.56 -9.55 -9.13
CA THR A 58 -4.49 -9.98 -8.23
C THR A 58 -4.85 -9.72 -6.76
N LEU A 59 -5.31 -8.51 -6.44
CA LEU A 59 -5.71 -8.14 -5.08
C LEU A 59 -6.95 -8.91 -4.61
N MET A 60 -7.91 -9.19 -5.49
CA MET A 60 -9.07 -10.04 -5.14
C MET A 60 -8.64 -11.46 -4.79
N ASN A 61 -7.74 -12.05 -5.59
CA ASN A 61 -7.21 -13.38 -5.32
C ASN A 61 -6.48 -13.42 -3.98
N TRP A 62 -5.60 -12.46 -3.72
CA TRP A 62 -4.90 -12.37 -2.43
C TRP A 62 -5.85 -12.15 -1.26
N SER A 63 -6.92 -11.38 -1.43
CA SER A 63 -7.96 -11.18 -0.40
C SER A 63 -8.68 -12.49 -0.07
N ASN A 64 -8.99 -13.29 -1.10
CA ASN A 64 -9.66 -14.59 -0.93
C ASN A 64 -8.75 -15.59 -0.21
N GLU A 65 -7.46 -15.59 -0.52
CA GLU A 65 -6.46 -16.39 0.18
C GLU A 65 -6.27 -15.93 1.62
N HIS A 66 -6.19 -14.62 1.85
CA HIS A 66 -6.08 -14.03 3.18
C HIS A 66 -7.24 -14.46 4.09
N ALA A 67 -8.46 -14.49 3.57
CA ALA A 67 -9.65 -14.91 4.33
C ALA A 67 -9.58 -16.37 4.83
N LYS A 68 -8.78 -17.22 4.18
CA LYS A 68 -8.59 -18.64 4.53
C LYS A 68 -7.25 -18.90 5.22
N PHE A 69 -6.47 -17.86 5.47
CA PHE A 69 -5.08 -17.97 5.91
C PHE A 69 -4.99 -18.37 7.40
N VAL A 70 -4.17 -19.38 7.69
CA VAL A 70 -3.89 -19.79 9.07
C VAL A 70 -2.67 -19.03 9.57
N VAL A 71 -2.89 -18.18 10.58
CA VAL A 71 -1.82 -17.37 11.18
C VAL A 71 -0.79 -18.25 11.88
N THR A 72 0.47 -18.14 11.47
CA THR A 72 1.60 -18.83 12.10
C THR A 72 2.45 -17.85 12.93
N LYS A 73 3.32 -18.38 13.79
CA LYS A 73 4.30 -17.57 14.54
C LYS A 73 5.22 -16.77 13.61
N ALA A 74 5.60 -17.34 12.47
CA ALA A 74 6.45 -16.67 11.48
C ALA A 74 5.77 -15.41 10.92
N VAL A 75 4.46 -15.50 10.63
CA VAL A 75 3.66 -14.38 10.13
C VAL A 75 3.55 -13.27 11.16
N GLN A 76 3.33 -13.63 12.44
CA GLN A 76 3.32 -12.66 13.54
C GLN A 76 4.68 -11.97 13.69
N TYR A 77 5.77 -12.71 13.55
CA TYR A 77 7.12 -12.15 13.61
C TYR A 77 7.39 -11.18 12.46
N VAL A 78 7.03 -11.53 11.22
CA VAL A 78 7.13 -10.60 10.07
C VAL A 78 6.30 -9.35 10.30
N TYR A 79 5.07 -9.50 10.83
CA TYR A 79 4.19 -8.38 11.13
C TYR A 79 4.78 -7.42 12.17
N GLN A 80 5.39 -7.93 13.24
CA GLN A 80 6.06 -7.09 14.23
C GLN A 80 7.29 -6.40 13.64
N ARG A 81 8.08 -7.12 12.83
CA ARG A 81 9.29 -6.60 12.23
C ARG A 81 9.00 -5.47 11.24
N ILE A 82 8.01 -5.61 10.36
CA ILE A 82 7.69 -4.60 9.33
C ILE A 82 7.21 -3.27 9.93
N GLN A 83 6.60 -3.30 11.13
CA GLN A 83 6.21 -2.08 11.84
C GLN A 83 7.41 -1.31 12.41
N THR A 84 8.50 -2.02 12.73
CA THR A 84 9.73 -1.41 13.25
C THR A 84 10.74 -1.10 12.15
N GLU A 85 10.80 -1.97 11.14
CA GLU A 85 11.70 -1.90 10.00
C GLU A 85 10.85 -1.66 8.77
N LYS A 86 11.00 -0.50 8.14
CA LYS A 86 10.26 -0.17 6.92
C LYS A 86 10.58 -1.11 5.73
N LEU A 87 11.56 -2.01 5.86
CA LEU A 87 11.88 -3.02 4.87
C LEU A 87 12.14 -4.36 5.55
N VAL A 88 11.51 -5.41 5.05
CA VAL A 88 11.79 -6.80 5.46
C VAL A 88 11.95 -7.70 4.25
N VAL A 89 12.81 -8.71 4.38
CA VAL A 89 13.02 -9.75 3.37
C VAL A 89 12.63 -11.09 3.96
N ILE A 90 11.62 -11.74 3.38
CA ILE A 90 11.14 -13.05 3.76
C ILE A 90 11.89 -14.12 2.95
N ILE A 91 12.69 -14.94 3.63
CA ILE A 91 13.56 -15.95 2.99
C ILE A 91 13.11 -17.34 3.37
N GLY A 92 13.03 -18.26 2.41
CA GLY A 92 12.57 -19.62 2.67
C GLY A 92 12.52 -20.50 1.42
N PRO A 93 12.40 -21.84 1.56
CA PRO A 93 12.35 -22.74 0.43
C PRO A 93 11.10 -22.50 -0.46
N THR A 94 11.10 -23.05 -1.67
CA THR A 94 9.92 -23.04 -2.53
C THR A 94 8.76 -23.74 -1.83
N GLY A 95 7.54 -23.20 -1.93
CA GLY A 95 6.36 -23.75 -1.26
C GLY A 95 6.24 -23.45 0.24
N SER A 96 7.20 -22.73 0.86
CA SER A 96 7.15 -22.40 2.30
C SER A 96 6.17 -21.25 2.66
N GLY A 97 5.26 -20.88 1.76
CA GLY A 97 4.26 -19.83 1.98
C GLY A 97 4.80 -18.41 2.18
N LYS A 98 5.97 -18.06 1.61
CA LYS A 98 6.54 -16.70 1.70
C LYS A 98 5.61 -15.63 1.14
N SER A 99 5.13 -15.82 -0.09
CA SER A 99 4.22 -14.90 -0.78
C SER A 99 2.91 -14.78 0.02
N ALA A 100 2.35 -15.91 0.45
CA ALA A 100 1.15 -15.92 1.30
C ALA A 100 1.35 -15.18 2.62
N CYS A 101 2.52 -15.30 3.25
CA CYS A 101 2.89 -14.51 4.44
C CYS A 101 2.97 -13.01 4.13
N ALA A 102 3.64 -12.62 3.04
CA ALA A 102 3.75 -11.22 2.62
C ALA A 102 2.38 -10.60 2.37
N TYR A 103 1.52 -11.29 1.61
CA TYR A 103 0.16 -10.85 1.31
C TYR A 103 -0.68 -10.77 2.58
N HIS A 104 -0.60 -11.76 3.46
CA HIS A 104 -1.34 -11.74 4.71
C HIS A 104 -0.95 -10.54 5.59
N VAL A 105 0.35 -10.26 5.72
CA VAL A 105 0.86 -9.09 6.45
C VAL A 105 0.36 -7.78 5.82
N ALA A 106 0.39 -7.67 4.49
CA ALA A 106 -0.08 -6.48 3.80
C ALA A 106 -1.59 -6.24 3.97
N PHE A 107 -2.42 -7.28 3.88
CA PHE A 107 -3.85 -7.19 4.17
C PHE A 107 -4.13 -6.82 5.62
N ARG A 108 -3.30 -7.30 6.55
CA ARG A 108 -3.40 -6.93 7.95
C ARG A 108 -3.10 -5.44 8.16
N LEU A 109 -2.02 -4.91 7.58
CA LEU A 109 -1.71 -3.46 7.60
C LEU A 109 -2.83 -2.62 6.98
N LYS A 110 -3.40 -3.08 5.86
CA LYS A 110 -4.55 -2.45 5.22
C LYS A 110 -5.77 -2.40 6.15
N ASN A 111 -6.14 -3.54 6.73
CA ASN A 111 -7.38 -3.66 7.52
C ASN A 111 -7.26 -3.01 8.90
N GLU A 112 -6.08 -3.08 9.55
CA GLU A 112 -5.86 -2.54 10.90
C GLU A 112 -5.47 -1.06 10.89
N TYR A 113 -4.77 -0.58 9.85
CA TYR A 113 -4.18 0.77 9.83
C TYR A 113 -4.44 1.57 8.53
N GLY A 114 -5.23 1.04 7.61
CA GLY A 114 -5.66 1.77 6.40
C GLY A 114 -4.59 1.90 5.32
N TYR A 115 -3.59 1.02 5.29
CA TYR A 115 -2.55 1.02 4.27
C TYR A 115 -3.11 0.68 2.87
N ALA A 116 -2.58 1.35 1.85
CA ALA A 116 -2.76 0.95 0.46
C ALA A 116 -1.81 -0.22 0.14
N ILE A 117 -2.31 -1.27 -0.52
CA ILE A 117 -1.46 -2.37 -1.00
C ILE A 117 -1.04 -2.06 -2.43
N VAL A 118 0.27 -1.99 -2.66
CA VAL A 118 0.85 -1.72 -3.99
C VAL A 118 1.59 -2.98 -4.44
N PRO A 119 0.94 -3.85 -5.24
CA PRO A 119 1.61 -5.02 -5.79
C PRO A 119 2.61 -4.58 -6.85
N THR A 120 3.87 -4.97 -6.69
CA THR A 120 4.96 -4.62 -7.59
C THR A 120 5.68 -5.88 -8.07
N ARG A 121 6.19 -5.84 -9.30
CA ARG A 121 6.90 -6.97 -9.90
C ARG A 121 8.41 -6.74 -9.92
N GLN A 122 8.81 -5.49 -10.11
CA GLN A 122 10.21 -5.11 -10.28
C GLN A 122 10.52 -3.82 -9.50
N PRO A 123 11.81 -3.49 -9.29
CA PRO A 123 12.20 -2.37 -8.42
C PRO A 123 11.69 -1.01 -8.91
N SER A 124 11.63 -0.82 -10.24
CA SER A 124 11.13 0.42 -10.84
C SER A 124 9.64 0.64 -10.60
N ASP A 125 8.88 -0.42 -10.33
CA ASP A 125 7.47 -0.30 -10.00
C ASP A 125 7.28 0.38 -8.64
N ILE A 126 8.25 0.25 -7.71
CA ILE A 126 8.22 0.94 -6.42
C ILE A 126 8.21 2.45 -6.66
N THR A 127 9.10 2.95 -7.52
CA THR A 127 9.21 4.38 -7.79
C THR A 127 8.08 4.89 -8.67
N GLN A 128 7.61 4.06 -9.61
CA GLN A 128 6.52 4.40 -10.53
C GLN A 128 5.15 4.45 -9.84
N TYR A 129 4.87 3.53 -8.92
CA TYR A 129 3.56 3.40 -8.27
C TYR A 129 3.52 3.91 -6.83
N TYR A 130 4.61 4.49 -6.34
CA TYR A 130 4.65 5.16 -5.05
C TYR A 130 3.59 6.26 -4.96
N ILE A 131 2.81 6.24 -3.88
CA ILE A 131 1.75 7.22 -3.63
C ILE A 131 2.20 8.15 -2.50
N PRO A 132 2.66 9.39 -2.80
CA PRO A 132 3.17 10.30 -1.78
C PRO A 132 2.10 10.65 -0.73
N GLY A 133 2.49 10.65 0.55
CA GLY A 133 1.61 11.04 1.65
C GLY A 133 0.53 10.01 2.00
N THR A 134 0.60 8.82 1.42
CA THR A 134 -0.30 7.70 1.72
C THR A 134 0.48 6.60 2.40
N ASN A 135 -0.06 6.05 3.50
CA ASN A 135 0.50 4.86 4.11
C ASN A 135 0.33 3.69 3.14
N GLN A 136 1.42 3.01 2.78
CA GLN A 136 1.37 1.97 1.76
C GLN A 136 2.36 0.84 2.02
N VAL A 137 1.95 -0.36 1.66
CA VAL A 137 2.77 -1.56 1.73
C VAL A 137 3.05 -2.05 0.31
N ILE A 138 4.33 -2.15 -0.01
CA ILE A 138 4.84 -2.53 -1.32
C ILE A 138 5.37 -3.95 -1.23
N ILE A 139 5.00 -4.80 -2.18
CA ILE A 139 5.35 -6.23 -2.14
C ILE A 139 6.01 -6.63 -3.46
N ILE A 140 7.23 -7.15 -3.39
CA ILE A 140 7.91 -7.79 -4.53
C ILE A 140 8.19 -9.25 -4.19
N ASP A 141 7.62 -10.15 -4.98
CA ASP A 141 7.79 -11.60 -4.82
C ASP A 141 9.01 -12.09 -5.63
N ASP A 142 9.80 -13.00 -5.04
CA ASP A 142 11.04 -13.56 -5.61
C ASP A 142 11.96 -12.45 -6.21
N PHE A 143 12.28 -11.42 -5.41
CA PHE A 143 12.84 -10.12 -5.85
C PHE A 143 14.23 -10.15 -6.54
N VAL A 144 14.86 -11.32 -6.58
CA VAL A 144 16.21 -11.56 -7.13
C VAL A 144 16.22 -12.71 -8.12
N GLY A 145 15.05 -13.11 -8.60
CA GLY A 145 14.87 -14.23 -9.50
C GLY A 145 14.28 -15.47 -8.84
N THR A 146 13.72 -16.31 -9.71
CA THR A 146 12.97 -17.53 -9.35
C THR A 146 13.88 -18.76 -9.23
N TYR A 147 14.92 -18.88 -10.05
CA TYR A 147 15.76 -20.09 -10.12
C TYR A 147 17.21 -19.84 -9.71
N ALA A 148 17.74 -18.70 -10.12
CA ALA A 148 19.07 -18.21 -9.80
C ALA A 148 18.99 -16.68 -9.64
N LEU A 149 20.08 -16.07 -9.18
CA LEU A 149 20.21 -14.61 -9.16
C LEU A 149 20.06 -14.07 -10.58
N ASP A 150 18.99 -13.30 -10.83
CA ASP A 150 18.80 -12.62 -12.10
C ASP A 150 19.64 -11.34 -12.13
N GLU A 151 20.64 -11.32 -13.01
CA GLU A 151 21.58 -10.20 -13.11
C GLU A 151 20.90 -8.92 -13.62
N ALA A 152 19.88 -9.03 -14.47
CA ALA A 152 19.12 -7.87 -14.94
C ALA A 152 18.26 -7.28 -13.82
N GLU A 153 17.59 -8.12 -13.03
CA GLU A 153 16.88 -7.67 -11.82
C GLU A 153 17.85 -7.05 -10.82
N ALA A 154 19.03 -7.64 -10.64
CA ALA A 154 20.04 -7.12 -9.73
C ALA A 154 20.55 -5.73 -10.17
N VAL A 155 20.78 -5.52 -11.47
CA VAL A 155 21.14 -4.20 -12.01
C VAL A 155 20.00 -3.19 -11.81
N ALA A 156 18.74 -3.60 -12.02
CA ALA A 156 17.58 -2.75 -11.79
C ALA A 156 17.49 -2.34 -10.31
N TRP A 157 17.73 -3.25 -9.38
CA TRP A 157 17.78 -2.95 -7.95
C TRP A 157 18.85 -1.92 -7.62
N VAL A 158 20.09 -2.12 -8.08
CA VAL A 158 21.19 -1.17 -7.84
C VAL A 158 20.83 0.24 -8.34
N LYS A 159 20.17 0.32 -9.50
CA LYS A 159 19.71 1.58 -10.08
C LYS A 159 18.61 2.25 -9.25
N GLU A 160 17.63 1.49 -8.78
CA GLU A 160 16.46 2.04 -8.06
C GLU A 160 16.75 2.27 -6.57
N CYS A 161 17.78 1.64 -6.00
CA CYS A 161 18.16 1.73 -4.58
C CYS A 161 18.12 3.17 -4.01
N PRO A 162 18.75 4.19 -4.62
CA PRO A 162 18.73 5.55 -4.07
C PRO A 162 17.32 6.13 -3.93
N PHE A 163 16.43 5.83 -4.87
CA PHE A 163 15.05 6.31 -4.85
C PHE A 163 14.21 5.57 -3.82
N ILE A 164 14.40 4.25 -3.71
CA ILE A 164 13.73 3.42 -2.70
C ILE A 164 14.13 3.89 -1.28
N HIS A 165 15.42 4.14 -1.04
CA HIS A 165 15.89 4.67 0.24
C HIS A 165 15.27 6.04 0.55
N LYS A 166 15.13 6.90 -0.46
CA LYS A 166 14.45 8.20 -0.31
C LYS A 166 12.99 8.00 0.07
N ILE A 167 12.27 7.10 -0.60
CA ILE A 167 10.87 6.75 -0.27
C ILE A 167 10.76 6.28 1.18
N LEU A 168 11.59 5.32 1.60
CA LEU A 168 11.60 4.80 2.97
C LEU A 168 11.96 5.87 4.01
N SER A 169 12.73 6.90 3.63
CA SER A 169 13.09 8.02 4.51
C SER A 169 12.01 9.09 4.66
N ASN A 170 10.95 9.05 3.85
CA ASN A 170 9.88 10.04 3.91
C ASN A 170 9.04 9.91 5.19
N LYS A 171 8.22 10.94 5.44
CA LYS A 171 7.34 11.02 6.61
C LYS A 171 6.12 10.09 6.53
N ASP A 172 5.69 9.73 5.32
CA ASP A 172 4.69 8.69 5.13
C ASP A 172 5.21 7.33 5.60
N GLN A 173 4.29 6.48 6.04
CA GLN A 173 4.61 5.10 6.39
C GLN A 173 4.54 4.27 5.12
N THR A 174 5.70 4.15 4.45
CA THR A 174 5.87 3.22 3.35
C THR A 174 6.69 2.04 3.86
N GLU A 175 6.11 0.84 3.83
CA GLU A 175 6.84 -0.40 4.08
C GLU A 175 7.01 -1.26 2.84
N VAL A 176 8.13 -1.97 2.79
CA VAL A 176 8.51 -2.84 1.68
C VAL A 176 8.71 -4.26 2.19
N ILE A 177 7.98 -5.20 1.61
CA ILE A 177 8.11 -6.64 1.87
C ILE A 177 8.67 -7.29 0.61
N LEU A 178 9.87 -7.85 0.74
CA LEU A 178 10.51 -8.63 -0.31
C LEU A 178 10.41 -10.11 0.03
N THR A 179 10.28 -10.99 -0.96
CA THR A 179 10.44 -12.43 -0.73
C THR A 179 11.61 -12.98 -1.56
N CYS A 180 12.33 -13.95 -1.00
CA CYS A 180 13.46 -14.57 -1.66
C CYS A 180 13.51 -16.07 -1.37
N ARG A 181 13.94 -16.86 -2.35
CA ARG A 181 14.19 -18.29 -2.15
C ARG A 181 15.48 -18.50 -1.39
N LYS A 182 15.43 -19.39 -0.40
CA LYS A 182 16.61 -19.74 0.41
C LYS A 182 17.80 -20.22 -0.43
N SER A 183 17.58 -20.85 -1.58
CA SER A 183 18.63 -21.32 -2.48
C SER A 183 19.37 -20.20 -3.22
N ILE A 184 18.75 -19.02 -3.33
CA ILE A 184 19.32 -17.86 -4.03
C ILE A 184 19.91 -16.87 -3.02
N TRP A 185 19.33 -16.81 -1.81
CA TRP A 185 19.77 -15.88 -0.78
C TRP A 185 21.24 -16.08 -0.39
N HIS A 186 22.02 -15.00 -0.51
CA HIS A 186 23.41 -14.93 -0.09
C HIS A 186 23.69 -13.55 0.54
N PRO A 187 24.56 -13.41 1.55
CA PRO A 187 24.86 -12.11 2.18
C PRO A 187 25.30 -11.02 1.19
N GLU A 188 25.96 -11.37 0.09
CA GLU A 188 26.34 -10.42 -0.98
C GLU A 188 25.15 -9.70 -1.61
N ILE A 189 23.95 -10.29 -1.57
CA ILE A 189 22.71 -9.62 -2.01
C ILE A 189 22.44 -8.38 -1.16
N CYS A 190 22.70 -8.45 0.15
CA CYS A 190 22.55 -7.31 1.05
C CYS A 190 23.54 -6.19 0.69
N GLU A 191 24.79 -6.53 0.41
CA GLU A 191 25.81 -5.55 0.01
C GLU A 191 25.44 -4.90 -1.33
N ARG A 192 25.05 -5.72 -2.30
CA ARG A 192 24.72 -5.28 -3.65
C ARG A 192 23.52 -4.33 -3.68
N PHE A 193 22.49 -4.61 -2.87
CA PHE A 193 21.26 -3.82 -2.84
C PHE A 193 21.19 -2.86 -1.64
N LYS A 194 22.31 -2.69 -0.92
CA LYS A 194 22.40 -1.85 0.28
C LYS A 194 21.32 -2.15 1.31
N LEU A 195 20.93 -3.41 1.41
CA LEU A 195 19.98 -3.89 2.43
C LEU A 195 20.76 -4.19 3.71
N GLN A 196 20.16 -3.89 4.86
CA GLN A 196 20.72 -4.34 6.12
C GLN A 196 20.38 -5.82 6.34
N LEU A 197 21.34 -6.60 6.84
CA LEU A 197 21.12 -8.01 7.18
C LEU A 197 20.01 -8.19 8.22
N SER A 198 19.78 -7.21 9.09
CA SER A 198 18.68 -7.19 10.06
C SER A 198 17.30 -7.29 9.39
N TYR A 199 17.16 -6.87 8.13
CA TYR A 199 15.90 -6.97 7.39
C TYR A 199 15.56 -8.42 6.99
N ALA A 200 16.54 -9.33 6.98
CA ALA A 200 16.35 -10.71 6.58
C ALA A 200 15.64 -11.55 7.65
N ILE A 201 14.48 -12.11 7.29
CA ILE A 201 13.66 -12.99 8.12
C ILE A 201 13.57 -14.36 7.45
N TYR A 202 14.14 -15.37 8.10
CA TYR A 202 14.08 -16.75 7.60
C TYR A 202 12.80 -17.44 8.08
N ILE A 203 11.97 -17.86 7.13
CA ILE A 203 10.81 -18.72 7.37
C ILE A 203 11.18 -20.15 7.01
N GLN A 204 11.15 -21.02 8.02
CA GLN A 204 11.05 -22.46 7.85
C GLN A 204 9.66 -22.87 8.30
N MET A 205 8.82 -23.32 7.38
CA MET A 205 7.58 -24.00 7.74
C MET A 205 7.95 -25.47 7.95
N SER A 206 7.76 -25.92 9.20
CA SER A 206 7.94 -27.29 9.67
C SER A 206 6.79 -28.18 9.21
#